data_AF-A0A0J9CZB6-F1
#
_entry.id   AF-A0A0J9CZB6-F1
#
_cell.length_a   1.000
_cell.length_b   1.000
_cell.length_c   1.000
_cell.angle_alpha   90.00
_cell.angle_beta   90.00
_cell.angle_gamma   90.00
#
_symmetry.space_group_name_H-M   'P 1'
#
loop_
_entity.id
_entity.type
_entity.pdbx_description
1 polymer ?
#
loop_
_entity_poly.entity_id
_entity_poly.type
_entity_poly.pdbx_seq_one_letter_code
_entity_poly.pdbx_strand_id
1 'polypeptide(L)' 'MAERMLVSVQTLQRLEAGDPTVGLAALASALFVLGMTARLESLVAPETDRVGTSEEIGRLPHSIHTPRRDDPLDF' A
#
# COMPACT_ATOMS: atom_id res chain seq x y z
N MET A 1 10.19 2.34 25.02
CA MET A 1 9.83 1.87 23.67
C MET A 1 10.22 2.91 22.61
N ALA A 2 9.72 4.14 22.70
CA ALA A 2 10.03 5.24 21.77
C ALA A 2 11.55 5.46 21.56
N GLU A 3 12.34 5.45 22.63
CA GLU A 3 13.81 5.56 22.57
C GLU A 3 14.44 4.43 21.73
N ARG A 4 14.01 3.18 21.91
CA ARG A 4 14.50 2.01 21.15
C ARG A 4 14.14 2.08 19.67
N MET A 5 13.06 2.79 19.36
CA MET A 5 12.59 3.04 18.00
C MET A 5 13.20 4.30 17.37
N LEU A 6 13.99 5.07 18.13
CA LEU A 6 14.56 6.37 17.73
C LEU A 6 13.51 7.41 17.30
N VAL A 7 12.35 7.43 17.98
CA VAL A 7 11.25 8.39 17.71
C VAL A 7 10.83 9.13 18.97
N SER A 8 10.06 10.21 18.80
CA SER A 8 9.44 10.91 19.92
C SER A 8 8.35 10.06 20.60
N VAL A 9 8.08 10.32 21.88
CA VAL A 9 6.96 9.68 22.61
C VAL A 9 5.62 9.98 21.93
N GLN A 10 5.44 11.21 21.42
CA GLN A 10 4.24 11.60 20.68
C GLN A 10 4.06 10.77 19.40
N THR A 11 5.14 10.47 18.67
CA THR A 11 5.09 9.61 17.48
C THR A 11 4.66 8.19 17.84
N LEU A 12 5.19 7.64 18.94
CA LEU A 12 4.76 6.33 19.45
C LEU A 12 3.28 6.31 19.81
N GLN A 13 2.79 7.32 20.53
CA GLN A 13 1.37 7.41 20.92
C GLN A 13 0.45 7.47 19.71
N ARG A 14 0.83 8.22 18.67
CA ARG A 14 0.06 8.29 17.41
C ARG A 14 0.06 6.96 16.66
N LEU A 15 1.20 6.27 16.64
CA LEU A 15 1.29 4.93 16.07
C LEU A 15 0.37 3.94 16.81
N GLU A 16 0.36 3.97 18.13
CA GLU A 16 -0.51 3.12 18.98
C GLU A 16 -1.99 3.46 18.79
N ALA A 17 -2.32 4.72 18.55
CA ALA A 17 -3.68 5.17 18.21
C ALA A 17 -4.11 4.81 16.77
N GLY A 18 -3.21 4.26 15.96
CA GLY A 18 -3.49 3.91 14.55
C GLY A 18 -3.56 5.11 13.61
N ASP A 19 -2.91 6.23 13.94
CA ASP A 19 -2.88 7.42 13.09
C ASP A 19 -2.18 7.11 11.74
N PRO A 20 -2.90 7.18 10.60
CA PRO A 20 -2.35 6.79 9.28
C PRO A 20 -1.30 7.77 8.75
N THR A 21 -1.11 8.92 9.39
CA THR A 21 -0.08 9.90 9.00
C THR A 21 1.29 9.60 9.61
N VAL A 22 1.38 8.60 10.49
CA VAL A 22 2.67 8.10 10.99
C VAL A 22 3.34 7.31 9.87
N GLY A 23 4.59 7.70 9.54
CA GLY A 23 5.33 7.06 8.46
C GLY A 23 5.64 5.58 8.74
N LEU A 24 5.70 4.79 7.65
CA LEU A 24 5.97 3.34 7.68
C LEU A 24 7.27 2.98 8.42
N ALA A 25 8.29 3.84 8.38
CA ALA A 25 9.55 3.62 9.08
C ALA A 25 9.37 3.47 10.61
N ALA A 26 8.43 4.20 11.21
CA ALA A 26 8.14 4.10 12.65
C ALA A 26 7.42 2.79 12.99
N LEU A 27 6.54 2.30 12.10
CA LEU A 27 5.94 0.97 12.24
C LEU A 27 6.99 -0.13 12.10
N ALA A 28 7.87 -0.03 11.11
CA ALA A 28 8.96 -0.99 10.90
C ALA A 28 9.93 -1.02 12.10
N SER A 29 10.28 0.13 12.68
CA SER A 29 11.14 0.17 13.88
C SER A 29 10.43 -0.42 15.10
N ALA A 30 9.12 -0.22 15.27
CA ALA A 30 8.35 -0.89 16.31
C ALA A 30 8.40 -2.42 16.15
N LEU A 31 8.14 -2.93 14.94
CA LEU A 31 8.20 -4.36 14.64
C LEU A 31 9.60 -4.93 14.88
N PHE A 32 10.66 -4.22 14.50
CA PHE A 32 12.03 -4.63 14.75
C PHE A 32 12.33 -4.74 16.25
N VAL A 33 12.00 -3.72 17.05
CA VAL A 33 12.21 -3.74 18.51
C VAL A 33 11.41 -4.86 19.19
N LEU A 34 10.25 -5.23 18.64
CA LEU A 34 9.42 -6.33 19.13
C LEU A 34 9.83 -7.72 18.61
N GLY A 35 10.85 -7.82 17.76
CA GLY A 35 11.23 -9.10 17.13
C GLY A 35 10.19 -9.64 16.13
N MET A 36 9.34 -8.77 15.59
CA MET A 36 8.25 -9.09 14.66
C MET A 36 8.55 -8.65 13.23
N THR A 37 9.82 -8.56 12.82
CA THR A 37 10.20 -8.06 11.49
C THR A 37 9.55 -8.85 10.35
N ALA A 38 9.38 -10.17 10.50
CA ALA A 38 8.71 -11.00 9.50
C ALA A 38 7.24 -10.61 9.25
N ARG A 39 6.58 -9.99 10.24
CA ARG A 39 5.19 -9.52 10.08
C ARG A 39 5.08 -8.37 9.08
N LEU A 40 6.16 -7.63 8.85
CA LEU A 40 6.17 -6.55 7.86
C LEU A 40 5.84 -7.08 6.46
N GLU A 41 6.37 -8.26 6.09
CA GLU A 41 6.08 -8.93 4.81
C GLU A 41 4.57 -9.10 4.61
N SER A 42 3.89 -9.68 5.60
CA SER A 42 2.44 -9.88 5.54
C SER A 42 1.63 -8.58 5.53
N LEU A 43 2.16 -7.49 6.10
CA LEU A 43 1.48 -6.20 6.16
C LEU A 43 1.60 -5.41 4.86
N VAL A 44 2.69 -5.61 4.10
CA VAL A 44 2.93 -4.94 2.82
C VAL A 44 2.61 -5.84 1.62
N ALA A 45 2.11 -7.05 1.87
CA ALA A 45 1.74 -8.04 0.87
C ALA A 45 0.65 -7.47 -0.07
N PRO A 46 0.96 -7.24 -1.36
CA PRO A 46 0.01 -6.68 -2.32
C PRO A 46 -1.27 -7.52 -2.46
N GLU A 47 -1.16 -8.83 -2.24
CA GLU A 47 -2.27 -9.79 -2.32
C GLU A 47 -3.36 -9.51 -1.28
N THR A 48 -3.00 -8.82 -0.20
CA THR A 48 -3.92 -8.43 0.88
C THR A 48 -4.32 -6.94 0.80
N ASP A 49 -3.73 -6.16 -0.10
CA ASP A 49 -4.01 -4.74 -0.27
C ASP A 49 -5.24 -4.52 -1.17
N ARG A 50 -6.42 -4.62 -0.55
CA ARG A 50 -7.70 -4.39 -1.21
C ARG A 50 -7.85 -2.95 -1.73
N VAL A 51 -7.27 -1.97 -1.04
CA VAL A 51 -7.39 -0.56 -1.40
C VAL A 51 -6.53 -0.27 -2.62
N GLY A 52 -5.25 -0.65 -2.58
CA GLY A 52 -4.34 -0.51 -3.71
C GLY A 52 -4.86 -1.24 -4.95
N THR A 53 -5.41 -2.45 -4.79
CA THR A 53 -6.04 -3.19 -5.89
C THR A 53 -7.22 -2.43 -6.49
N SER A 54 -8.11 -1.86 -5.66
CA SER A 54 -9.27 -1.09 -6.12
C SER A 54 -8.85 0.17 -6.87
N GLU A 55 -7.84 0.89 -6.37
CA GLU A 55 -7.29 2.09 -7.00
C GLU A 55 -6.65 1.76 -8.35
N GLU A 56 -5.89 0.65 -8.44
CA GLU A 56 -5.26 0.24 -9.69
C GLU A 56 -6.29 -0.17 -10.75
N ILE A 57 -7.36 -0.87 -10.35
CA ILE A 57 -8.50 -1.16 -11.23
C ILE A 57 -9.13 0.14 -11.74
N GLY A 58 -9.28 1.15 -10.86
CA GLY A 58 -9.81 2.46 -11.22
C GLY A 58 -8.95 3.23 -12.23
N ARG A 59 -7.63 2.99 -12.25
CA ARG A 59 -6.71 3.60 -13.23
C ARG A 59 -6.72 2.94 -14.61
N LEU A 60 -7.30 1.74 -14.73
CA LEU A 60 -7.35 1.05 -16.01
C LEU A 60 -8.14 1.87 -17.04
N PRO A 61 -7.70 1.89 -18.32
CA PRO A 61 -8.43 2.58 -19.37
C PRO A 61 -9.84 2.01 -19.52
N HIS A 62 -10.84 2.88 -19.51
CA HIS A 62 -12.25 2.47 -19.63
C HIS A 62 -12.66 2.03 -21.05
N SER A 63 -11.81 2.22 -22.06
CA SER A 63 -12.07 1.76 -23.43
C SER A 63 -10.82 1.23 -24.12
N ILE A 64 -10.98 0.09 -24.78
CA ILE A 64 -10.04 -0.43 -25.78
C ILE A 64 -10.61 -0.07 -27.16
N HIS A 65 -10.05 0.97 -27.79
CA HIS A 65 -10.46 1.35 -29.12
C HIS A 65 -9.82 0.37 -30.12
N THR A 66 -10.56 -0.65 -30.55
CA THR A 66 -10.14 -1.44 -31.72
C THR A 66 -10.18 -0.50 -32.93
N PRO A 67 -9.06 -0.29 -33.66
CA PRO A 67 -9.12 0.47 -34.90
C PRO A 67 -10.08 -0.26 -35.84
N ARG A 68 -11.11 0.45 -36.27
CA ARG A 68 -12.08 -0.05 -37.25
C ARG A 68 -11.28 -0.42 -38.51
N ARG A 69 -11.25 -1.71 -38.86
CA ARG A 69 -10.82 -2.12 -40.21
C ARG A 69 -11.92 -1.64 -41.15
N ASP A 70 -11.66 -0.52 -41.82
CA ASP A 70 -12.43 -0.12 -42.99
C ASP A 70 -12.00 -1.05 -44.14
N ASP A 71 -12.37 -2.33 -44.07
CA ASP A 71 -12.35 -3.22 -45.23
C ASP A 71 -13.66 -2.99 -46.00
N PRO A 72 -13.62 -2.49 -47.25
CA PRO A 72 -14.81 -2.46 -48.08
C PRO A 72 -15.14 -3.91 -48.44
N LEU A 73 -16.11 -4.48 -47.71
CA LEU A 73 -16.71 -5.76 -48.09
C LEU A 73 -17.59 -5.53 -49.33
N ASP A 74 -16.96 -5.58 -50.50
CA ASP A 74 -17.65 -5.76 -51.78
C ASP A 74 -18.02 -7.25 -51.91
N PHE A 75 -19.31 -7.56 -51.70
CA PHE A 75 -19.94 -8.83 -52.08
C PHE A 75 -20.84 -8.62 -53.30
#